data_AF-A0A5C8V255-F1
#
_entry.id   AF-A0A5C8V255-F1
#
_cell.length_a   1.000
_cell.length_b   1.000
_cell.length_c   1.000
_cell.angle_alpha   90.00
_cell.angle_beta   90.00
_cell.angle_gamma   90.00
#
_symmetry.space_group_name_H-M   'P 1'
#
loop_
_entity.id
_entity.type
_entity.pdbx_description
1 polymer ?
#
loop_
_entity_poly.entity_id
_entity_poly.type
_entity_poly.pdbx_seq_one_letter_code
_entity_poly.pdbx_strand_id
1 'polypeptide(L)'
;METNQYIHFIISGLINGFAHLAVIAACIIIVIKRKNSASILMLVASILTLLFSVGSIIWNKIAAYNGAESLVQATKIISILGAIPYILFALGLLLFAVKHVKRLSAG
;
A
#
# COMPACT_ATOMS: atom_id res chain seq x y z
N MET A 1 28.85 -12.28 7.30
CA MET A 1 28.12 -11.08 6.84
C MET A 1 26.81 -11.42 6.12
N GLU A 2 26.65 -12.61 5.54
CA GLU A 2 25.40 -13.03 4.89
C GLU A 2 24.21 -13.21 5.84
N THR A 3 24.41 -13.78 7.04
CA THR A 3 23.33 -14.04 8.01
C THR A 3 22.56 -12.77 8.42
N ASN A 4 23.25 -11.63 8.48
CA ASN A 4 22.63 -10.36 8.88
C ASN A 4 21.65 -9.84 7.80
N GLN A 5 21.96 -10.06 6.52
CA GLN A 5 21.10 -9.62 5.41
C GLN A 5 19.79 -10.42 5.34
N TYR A 6 19.84 -11.72 5.62
CA TYR A 6 18.64 -12.55 5.71
C TYR A 6 17.72 -12.14 6.87
N ILE A 7 18.30 -11.80 8.03
CA ILE A 7 17.54 -11.34 9.20
C ILE A 7 16.86 -10.00 8.90
N HIS A 8 17.57 -9.05 8.28
CA HIS A 8 16.96 -7.77 7.86
C HIS A 8 15.84 -7.97 6.85
N PHE A 9 15.98 -8.91 5.92
CA PHE A 9 14.95 -9.22 4.93
C PHE A 9 13.68 -9.81 5.56
N ILE A 10 13.82 -10.77 6.49
CA ILE A 10 12.69 -11.40 7.17
C ILE A 10 11.96 -10.40 8.09
N ILE A 11 12.72 -9.62 8.87
CA ILE A 11 12.14 -8.63 9.80
C ILE A 11 11.41 -7.53 9.03
N SER A 12 12.01 -7.00 7.96
CA SER A 12 11.35 -5.97 7.14
C SER A 12 10.09 -6.49 6.46
N GLY A 13 10.09 -7.72 5.96
CA GLY A 13 8.91 -8.37 5.40
C GLY A 13 7.77 -8.51 6.41
N LEU A 14 8.07 -8.96 7.63
CA LEU A 14 7.09 -9.10 8.71
C LEU A 14 6.52 -7.76 9.15
N ILE A 15 7.38 -6.77 9.42
CA ILE A 15 6.95 -5.43 9.85
C ILE A 15 6.04 -4.81 8.78
N ASN A 16 6.43 -4.89 7.51
CA ASN A 16 5.65 -4.33 6.42
C ASN A 16 4.29 -5.04 6.28
N GLY A 17 4.26 -6.36 6.43
CA GLY A 17 3.02 -7.15 6.41
C GLY A 17 2.06 -6.77 7.54
N PHE A 18 2.55 -6.70 8.78
CA PHE A 18 1.73 -6.29 9.93
C PHE A 18 1.25 -4.83 9.82
N ALA A 19 2.10 -3.93 9.35
CA ALA A 19 1.73 -2.53 9.13
C ALA A 19 0.59 -2.42 8.10
N HIS A 20 0.70 -3.12 6.97
CA HIS A 20 -0.37 -3.12 5.96
C HIS A 20 -1.68 -3.70 6.48
N LEU A 21 -1.63 -4.80 7.24
CA LEU A 21 -2.82 -5.39 7.86
C LEU A 21 -3.49 -4.42 8.84
N ALA A 22 -2.71 -3.72 9.66
CA ALA A 22 -3.23 -2.70 10.57
C ALA A 22 -3.91 -1.55 9.82
N VAL A 23 -3.31 -1.07 8.72
CA VAL A 23 -3.89 -0.01 7.87
C VAL A 23 -5.21 -0.47 7.23
N ILE A 24 -5.27 -1.69 6.70
CA ILE A 24 -6.49 -2.25 6.12
C ILE A 24 -7.58 -2.37 7.20
N ALA A 25 -7.26 -2.90 8.38
CA ALA A 25 -8.20 -3.00 9.49
C ALA A 25 -8.74 -1.63 9.90
N ALA A 26 -7.87 -0.62 10.01
CA ALA A 26 -8.27 0.75 10.29
C ALA A 26 -9.23 1.31 9.21
N CYS A 27 -8.93 1.08 7.94
CA CYS A 27 -9.80 1.51 6.84
C CYS A 27 -11.16 0.83 6.89
N ILE A 28 -11.21 -0.48 7.16
CA ILE A 28 -12.46 -1.23 7.32
C ILE A 28 -13.31 -0.63 8.45
N ILE A 29 -12.72 -0.38 9.62
CA ILE A 29 -13.43 0.22 10.77
C ILE A 29 -14.00 1.59 10.40
N ILE A 30 -13.22 2.44 9.73
CA ILE A 30 -13.64 3.78 9.30
C ILE A 30 -14.79 3.69 8.28
N VAL A 31 -14.70 2.78 7.31
CA VAL A 31 -15.75 2.55 6.30
C VAL A 31 -17.06 2.10 6.97
N ILE A 32 -17.00 1.15 7.90
CA ILE A 32 -18.18 0.65 8.62
C ILE A 32 -18.84 1.78 9.42
N LYS A 33 -18.05 2.62 10.12
CA LYS A 33 -18.58 3.69 10.97
C LYS A 33 -19.13 4.90 10.21
N ARG A 34 -18.55 5.25 9.06
CA ARG A 34 -18.84 6.55 8.40
C ARG A 34 -19.46 6.41 7.00
N LYS A 35 -19.35 5.24 6.35
CA LYS A 35 -19.85 4.94 4.98
C LYS A 35 -19.72 6.12 4.01
N ASN A 36 -18.57 6.79 4.04
CA ASN A 36 -18.32 8.00 3.28
C ASN A 36 -17.43 7.67 2.05
N SER A 37 -17.63 8.39 0.94
CA SER A 37 -16.86 8.20 -0.29
C SER A 37 -15.34 8.25 -0.07
N ALA A 38 -14.87 9.12 0.83
CA ALA A 38 -13.46 9.21 1.21
C ALA A 38 -12.94 7.92 1.89
N SER A 39 -13.74 7.33 2.78
CA SER A 39 -13.40 6.09 3.48
C SER A 39 -13.35 4.90 2.52
N ILE A 40 -14.29 4.84 1.58
CA ILE A 40 -14.32 3.80 0.53
C ILE A 40 -13.09 3.94 -0.36
N LEU A 41 -12.72 5.16 -0.75
CA LEU A 41 -11.52 5.43 -1.55
C LEU A 41 -10.25 4.97 -0.83
N MET A 42 -10.10 5.22 0.47
CA MET A 42 -8.97 4.71 1.27
C MET A 42 -8.91 3.18 1.30
N LEU A 43 -10.06 2.50 1.44
CA LEU A 43 -10.12 1.05 1.45
C LEU A 43 -9.76 0.46 0.09
N VAL A 44 -10.33 1.00 -0.99
CA VAL A 44 -10.00 0.59 -2.37
C VAL A 44 -8.51 0.80 -2.65
N ALA A 45 -7.97 1.95 -2.28
CA ALA A 45 -6.56 2.24 -2.41
C ALA A 45 -5.68 1.25 -1.64
N SER A 46 -6.04 0.91 -0.40
CA SER A 46 -5.29 -0.06 0.42
C SER A 46 -5.31 -1.48 -0.20
N ILE A 47 -6.47 -1.92 -0.70
CA ILE A 47 -6.60 -3.21 -1.40
C ILE A 47 -5.75 -3.20 -2.67
N LEU A 48 -5.79 -2.10 -3.42
CA LEU A 48 -5.01 -1.92 -4.63
C LEU A 48 -3.50 -1.95 -4.32
N THR A 49 -3.04 -1.29 -3.26
CA THR A 49 -1.65 -1.37 -2.79
C THR A 49 -1.24 -2.82 -2.50
N LEU A 50 -2.11 -3.60 -1.84
CA LEU A 50 -1.83 -5.01 -1.56
C LEU A 50 -1.72 -5.82 -2.84
N LEU A 51 -2.64 -5.62 -3.80
CA LEU A 51 -2.60 -6.28 -5.10
C LEU A 51 -1.31 -5.94 -5.88
N PHE A 52 -0.92 -4.66 -5.92
CA PHE A 52 0.33 -4.25 -6.56
C PHE A 52 1.55 -4.79 -5.83
N SER A 53 1.53 -4.86 -4.49
CA SER A 53 2.61 -5.44 -3.70
C SER A 53 2.78 -6.94 -4.01
N VAL A 54 1.71 -7.72 -3.99
CA VAL A 54 1.77 -9.16 -4.31
C VAL A 54 2.14 -9.38 -5.78
N GLY A 55 1.51 -8.62 -6.69
CA GLY A 55 1.82 -8.63 -8.11
C GLY A 55 3.29 -8.30 -8.39
N SER A 56 3.87 -7.36 -7.65
CA SER A 56 5.28 -6.99 -7.79
C SER A 56 6.23 -8.12 -7.43
N ILE A 57 5.93 -8.90 -6.38
CA ILE A 57 6.76 -10.02 -5.95
C ILE A 57 6.74 -11.12 -7.02
N ILE A 58 5.56 -11.43 -7.54
CA ILE A 58 5.38 -12.43 -8.60
C ILE A 58 6.09 -11.97 -9.87
N TRP A 59 5.87 -10.72 -10.28
CA TRP A 59 6.44 -10.17 -11.51
C TRP A 59 7.96 -10.06 -11.43
N ASN A 60 8.52 -9.60 -10.31
CA ASN A 60 9.96 -9.57 -10.10
C ASN A 60 10.57 -10.98 -10.09
N LYS A 61 9.90 -11.98 -9.50
CA LYS A 61 10.36 -13.37 -9.58
C LYS A 61 10.43 -13.86 -11.03
N ILE A 62 9.38 -13.64 -11.82
CA ILE A 62 9.36 -14.03 -13.25
C ILE A 62 10.44 -13.29 -14.04
N ALA A 63 10.57 -11.98 -13.83
CA ALA A 63 11.57 -11.16 -14.50
C ALA A 63 13.02 -11.56 -14.14
N ALA A 64 13.26 -11.98 -12.89
CA ALA A 64 14.57 -12.47 -12.46
C ALA A 64 15.01 -13.74 -13.20
N TYR A 65 14.06 -14.61 -13.58
CA TYR A 65 14.37 -15.79 -14.43
C TYR A 65 14.81 -15.41 -15.84
N ASN A 66 14.34 -14.27 -16.36
CA ASN A 66 14.67 -13.77 -17.70
C ASN A 66 15.97 -12.94 -17.73
N GLY A 67 16.66 -12.80 -16.60
CA GLY A 67 17.94 -12.09 -16.48
C GLY A 67 17.86 -10.75 -15.75
N ALA A 68 19.03 -10.24 -15.37
CA ALA A 68 19.16 -9.07 -14.51
C ALA A 68 18.59 -7.78 -15.14
N GLU A 69 18.73 -7.58 -16.45
CA GLU A 69 18.17 -6.40 -17.13
C GLU A 69 16.64 -6.40 -17.11
N SER A 70 16.02 -7.57 -17.31
CA SER A 70 14.56 -7.74 -17.24
C SER A 70 14.03 -7.42 -15.83
N LEU A 71 14.75 -7.86 -14.79
CA LEU A 71 14.43 -7.54 -13.40
C LEU A 71 14.49 -6.03 -13.12
N VAL A 72 15.52 -5.35 -13.62
CA VAL A 72 15.64 -3.89 -13.44
C VAL A 72 14.50 -3.14 -14.13
N GLN A 73 14.13 -3.55 -15.35
CA GLN A 73 13.02 -2.93 -16.08
C GLN A 73 11.68 -3.19 -15.40
N ALA A 74 11.43 -4.42 -14.94
CA ALA A 74 10.27 -4.79 -14.14
C ALA A 74 10.17 -3.94 -12.87
N THR A 75 11.28 -3.80 -12.13
CA THR A 75 11.32 -3.02 -10.89
C THR A 75 10.98 -1.55 -11.15
N LYS A 76 11.50 -0.93 -12.22
CA LYS A 76 11.16 0.45 -12.60
C LYS A 76 9.66 0.64 -12.83
N ILE A 77 9.04 -0.27 -13.60
CA ILE A 77 7.60 -0.22 -13.91
C ILE A 77 6.78 -0.37 -12.63
N ILE A 78 7.15 -1.34 -11.80
CA ILE A 78 6.50 -1.60 -10.50
C ILE A 78 6.62 -0.39 -9.58
N SER A 79 7.77 0.27 -9.51
CA SER A 79 7.94 1.46 -8.65
C SER A 79 7.02 2.60 -9.03
N ILE A 80 6.80 2.83 -10.34
CA ILE A 80 5.88 3.84 -10.83
C ILE A 80 4.43 3.44 -10.55
N LEU A 81 4.07 2.20 -10.87
CA LEU A 81 2.71 1.69 -10.65
C LEU A 81 2.35 1.62 -9.16
N GLY A 82 3.30 1.30 -8.29
CA GLY A 82 3.12 1.24 -6.85
C GLY A 82 2.88 2.60 -6.20
N ALA A 83 3.30 3.70 -6.82
CA ALA A 83 3.03 5.05 -6.33
C ALA A 83 1.55 5.44 -6.49
N ILE A 84 0.86 4.92 -7.51
CA ILE A 84 -0.54 5.24 -7.83
C ILE A 84 -1.48 4.91 -6.65
N PRO A 85 -1.52 3.67 -6.12
CA PRO A 85 -2.42 3.35 -5.02
C PRO A 85 -2.07 4.11 -3.74
N TYR A 86 -0.79 4.44 -3.51
CA TYR A 86 -0.38 5.25 -2.38
C TYR A 86 -0.88 6.71 -2.48
N ILE A 87 -0.78 7.32 -3.67
CA ILE A 87 -1.34 8.65 -3.93
C ILE A 87 -2.86 8.63 -3.73
N LEU A 88 -3.54 7.60 -4.24
CA LEU A 88 -4.97 7.42 -4.08
C LEU A 88 -5.37 7.32 -2.60
N PHE A 89 -4.59 6.59 -1.81
CA PHE A 89 -4.77 6.46 -0.37
C PHE A 89 -4.59 7.81 0.35
N ALA A 90 -3.52 8.54 0.04
CA ALA A 90 -3.24 9.84 0.63
C ALA A 90 -4.35 10.86 0.32
N LEU A 91 -4.86 10.86 -0.92
CA LEU A 91 -6.00 11.70 -1.31
C LEU A 91 -7.28 11.31 -0.56
N GLY A 92 -7.56 10.01 -0.41
CA GLY A 92 -8.68 9.52 0.38
C GLY A 92 -8.61 9.95 1.85
N LEU A 93 -7.41 9.86 2.45
CA LEU A 93 -7.16 10.27 3.82
C LEU A 93 -7.30 11.79 4.00
N LEU A 94 -6.79 12.59 3.06
CA LEU A 94 -6.90 14.04 3.09
C LEU A 94 -8.37 14.50 2.96
N LEU A 95 -9.12 13.91 2.03
CA LEU A 95 -10.56 14.17 1.89
C LEU A 95 -11.34 13.76 3.15
N PHE A 96 -10.97 12.65 3.78
CA PHE A 96 -11.57 12.21 5.03
C PHE A 96 -11.29 13.21 6.16
N ALA A 97 -10.05 13.68 6.30
CA ALA A 97 -9.64 14.66 7.30
C ALA A 97 -10.35 16.00 7.11
N VAL A 98 -10.34 16.56 5.90
CA VAL A 98 -10.99 17.84 5.59
C VAL A 98 -12.50 17.77 5.86
N LYS A 99 -13.18 16.70 5.44
CA LYS A 99 -14.61 16.52 5.71
C LYS A 99 -14.90 16.35 7.20
N HIS A 100 -13.97 15.78 7.96
CA HIS A 100 -14.12 15.66 9.40
C HIS A 100 -13.95 17.00 10.13
N VAL A 101 -12.93 17.79 9.76
CA VAL A 101 -12.64 19.11 10.34
C VAL A 101 -13.75 20.11 9.99
N LYS A 102 -14.21 20.14 8.74
CA LYS A 102 -15.32 21.00 8.32
C LYS A 102 -16.61 20.73 9.10
N ARG A 103 -16.88 19.45 9.40
CA ARG A 103 -18.04 19.07 10.24
C ARG A 103 -17.89 19.51 11.70
N LEU A 104 -16.66 19.58 12.22
CA LEU A 104 -16.40 20.03 13.59
C LEU A 104 -16.47 21.56 13.73
N SER A 105 -16.06 22.30 12.69
CA SER A 105 -16.06 23.77 12.68
C SER A 105 -17.41 24.40 12.32
N ALA A 106 -18.38 23.62 11.86
CA ALA A 106 -19.72 24.08 11.48
C ALA A 106 -20.81 23.66 12.49
N GLY A 107 -20.40 23.17 13.66
CA GLY A 107 -21.27 22.78 14.77
C GLY A 107 -21.09 23.70 15.97
#